data_AF-A0A964C2C4-F1
#
_entry.id   AF-A0A964C2C4-F1
#
_cell.length_a   1.000
_cell.length_b   1.000
_cell.length_c   1.000
_cell.angle_alpha   90.00
_cell.angle_beta   90.00
_cell.angle_gamma   90.00
#
_symmetry.space_group_name_H-M   'P 1'
#
loop_
_entity.id
_entity.type
_entity.pdbx_description
1 polymer ?
#
loop_
_entity_poly.entity_id
_entity_poly.type
_entity_poly.pdbx_seq_one_letter_code
_entity_poly.pdbx_strand_id
1 'polypeptide(L)'
;MISLNNLKKILTLILLLLTLAFAEIATNSQSAIADTATTPATATAAEVFTTNCAGCHINGSNIIRRGKNLKQKALKKYKMDSIANISNLVTNGKGIMPGYKDRLSEQQIIDVSAYVLSQAETDWK
;
A
#
# COMPACT_ATOMS: atom_id res chain seq x y z
N MET A 1 56.88 28.87 -8.29
CA MET A 1 56.93 27.45 -8.74
C MET A 1 56.67 26.58 -7.51
N ILE A 2 55.51 25.95 -7.41
CA ILE A 2 55.18 25.07 -6.26
C ILE A 2 55.91 23.74 -6.47
N SER A 3 56.71 23.31 -5.49
CA SER A 3 57.46 22.04 -5.56
C SER A 3 56.52 20.85 -5.78
N LEU A 4 56.95 19.88 -6.59
CA LEU A 4 56.17 18.69 -6.96
C LEU A 4 55.65 17.91 -5.73
N ASN A 5 56.41 17.92 -4.63
CA ASN A 5 55.99 17.32 -3.35
C ASN A 5 54.85 18.10 -2.67
N ASN A 6 54.85 19.42 -2.79
CA ASN A 6 53.79 20.27 -2.25
C ASN A 6 52.52 20.17 -3.10
N LEU A 7 52.65 20.01 -4.42
CA LEU A 7 51.52 19.76 -5.31
C LEU A 7 50.86 18.40 -5.02
N LYS A 8 51.65 17.34 -4.80
CA LYS A 8 51.13 16.01 -4.37
C LYS A 8 50.40 16.10 -3.04
N LYS A 9 50.95 16.82 -2.04
CA LYS A 9 50.29 17.02 -0.74
C LYS A 9 48.96 17.76 -0.86
N ILE A 10 48.91 18.82 -1.67
CA ILE A 10 47.67 19.57 -1.93
C ILE A 10 46.63 18.67 -2.63
N LEU A 11 47.04 17.89 -3.63
CA LEU A 11 46.13 16.95 -4.32
C LEU A 11 45.59 15.87 -3.38
N THR A 12 46.43 15.36 -2.47
CA THR A 12 46.04 14.34 -1.49
C THR A 12 45.10 14.93 -0.43
N LEU A 13 45.30 16.19 -0.02
CA LEU A 13 44.44 16.89 0.92
C LEU A 13 43.06 17.19 0.32
N ILE A 14 43.01 17.59 -0.96
CA ILE A 14 41.74 17.83 -1.68
C ILE A 14 40.98 16.52 -1.87
N LEU A 15 41.66 15.42 -2.20
CA LEU A 15 41.04 14.11 -2.34
C LEU A 15 40.49 13.58 -1.01
N LEU A 16 41.19 13.82 0.11
CA LEU A 16 40.73 13.47 1.47
C LEU A 16 39.51 14.30 1.89
N LEU A 17 39.48 15.59 1.56
CA LEU A 17 38.33 16.46 1.86
C LEU A 17 37.09 16.11 1.01
N LEU A 18 37.29 15.64 -0.22
CA LEU A 18 36.20 15.21 -1.10
C LEU A 18 35.53 13.90 -0.62
N THR A 19 36.29 13.00 0.01
CA THR A 19 35.73 11.75 0.56
C THR A 19 34.97 11.95 1.87
N LEU A 20 35.35 12.95 2.68
CA LEU A 20 34.65 13.31 3.91
C LEU A 20 33.25 13.90 3.65
N ALA A 21 33.04 14.58 2.52
CA ALA A 21 31.74 15.16 2.15
C ALA A 21 30.68 14.12 1.71
N PHE A 22 31.08 12.87 1.41
CA PHE A 22 30.16 11.81 0.98
C PHE A 22 29.67 10.89 2.12
N ALA A 23 30.16 11.08 3.35
CA ALA A 23 29.81 10.23 4.49
C ALA A 23 28.50 10.65 5.22
N GLU A 24 27.92 11.81 4.88
CA GLU A 24 26.78 12.37 5.64
C GLU A 24 25.39 11.88 5.18
N ILE A 25 25.27 11.03 4.15
CA ILE A 25 23.96 10.62 3.58
C ILE A 25 23.48 9.24 4.08
N ALA A 26 24.29 8.50 4.85
CA ALA A 26 23.99 7.10 5.19
C ALA A 26 23.36 6.84 6.58
N THR A 27 23.09 7.86 7.41
CA THR A 27 22.62 7.64 8.80
C THR A 27 21.34 8.37 9.19
N ASN A 28 20.56 8.89 8.24
CA ASN A 28 19.15 9.24 8.52
C ASN A 28 18.25 8.00 8.50
N SER A 29 18.55 7.04 9.39
CA SER A 29 17.54 6.11 9.87
C SER A 29 16.68 6.89 10.88
N GLN A 30 15.66 7.58 10.38
CA GLN A 30 14.59 8.10 11.21
C GLN A 30 13.96 6.90 11.92
N SER A 31 14.43 6.61 13.13
CA SER A 31 13.73 5.73 14.06
C SER A 31 12.46 6.48 14.44
N ALA A 32 11.35 6.07 13.82
CA ALA A 32 10.03 6.43 14.31
C ALA A 32 9.89 5.81 15.70
N ILE A 33 10.09 6.63 16.73
CA ILE A 33 9.68 6.30 18.09
C ILE A 33 8.16 6.24 18.01
N ALA A 34 7.62 5.02 18.00
CA ALA A 34 6.19 4.79 18.15
C ALA A 34 5.81 5.30 19.55
N ASP A 35 5.33 6.55 19.57
CA ASP A 35 4.64 7.11 20.72
C ASP A 35 3.49 6.15 21.05
N THR A 36 3.57 5.53 22.23
CA THR A 36 2.56 4.60 22.72
C THR A 36 1.37 5.41 23.23
N ALA A 37 0.79 6.21 22.33
CA ALA A 37 -0.60 6.61 22.45
C ALA A 37 -1.41 5.38 22.06
N THR A 38 -2.15 4.80 23.01
CA THR A 38 -3.18 3.78 22.76
C THR A 38 -4.31 4.40 21.92
N THR A 39 -4.01 4.71 20.66
CA THR A 39 -5.00 4.79 19.60
C THR A 39 -5.23 3.33 19.21
N PRO A 40 -6.48 2.82 19.21
CA PRO A 40 -6.75 1.50 18.66
C PRO A 40 -6.13 1.47 17.26
N ALA A 41 -5.21 0.55 17.00
CA ALA A 41 -4.62 0.42 15.68
C ALA A 41 -5.77 0.24 14.68
N THR A 42 -5.96 1.21 13.78
CA THR A 42 -6.99 1.13 12.76
C THR A 42 -6.72 -0.11 11.92
N ALA A 43 -7.69 -1.02 11.82
CA ALA A 43 -7.54 -2.25 11.04
C ALA A 43 -7.14 -1.92 9.60
N THR A 44 -6.13 -2.61 9.09
CA THR A 44 -5.63 -2.46 7.73
C THR A 44 -6.67 -2.92 6.71
N ALA A 45 -6.57 -2.46 5.46
CA ALA A 45 -7.47 -2.88 4.38
C ALA A 45 -7.49 -4.41 4.16
N ALA A 46 -6.33 -5.06 4.32
CA ALA A 46 -6.20 -6.51 4.21
C ALA A 46 -6.89 -7.24 5.37
N GLU A 47 -6.81 -6.73 6.60
CA GLU A 47 -7.54 -7.27 7.75
C GLU A 47 -9.05 -7.05 7.62
N VAL A 48 -9.47 -5.88 7.14
CA VAL A 48 -10.88 -5.58 6.83
C VAL A 48 -11.39 -6.57 5.78
N PHE A 49 -10.64 -6.78 4.69
CA PHE A 49 -11.01 -7.75 3.66
C PHE A 49 -11.09 -9.18 4.22
N THR A 50 -10.11 -9.59 5.01
CA THR A 50 -10.05 -10.94 5.59
C THR A 50 -11.26 -11.19 6.51
N THR A 51 -11.57 -10.22 7.36
CA THR A 51 -12.64 -10.33 8.35
C THR A 51 -14.03 -10.26 7.72
N ASN A 52 -14.22 -9.43 6.69
CA ASN A 52 -15.55 -9.09 6.18
C ASN A 52 -15.86 -9.70 4.81
N CYS A 53 -14.86 -9.91 3.96
CA CYS A 53 -15.06 -10.19 2.54
C CYS A 53 -14.62 -11.61 2.14
N ALA A 54 -13.52 -12.10 2.75
CA ALA A 54 -12.87 -13.35 2.34
C ALA A 54 -13.77 -14.58 2.46
N GLY A 55 -14.75 -14.57 3.37
CA GLY A 55 -15.72 -15.67 3.50
C GLY A 55 -16.44 -16.02 2.19
N CYS A 56 -16.66 -15.03 1.31
CA CYS A 56 -17.19 -15.29 -0.04
C CYS A 56 -16.15 -15.10 -1.15
N HIS A 57 -15.13 -14.26 -0.91
CA HIS A 57 -14.23 -13.74 -1.93
C HIS A 57 -12.76 -14.13 -1.74
N ILE A 58 -12.49 -15.24 -1.04
CA ILE A 58 -11.13 -15.74 -0.86
C ILE A 58 -10.38 -15.86 -2.20
N ASN A 59 -9.13 -15.35 -2.23
CA ASN A 59 -8.28 -15.28 -3.42
C ASN A 59 -8.97 -14.67 -4.65
N GLY A 60 -9.82 -13.66 -4.41
CA GLY A 60 -10.57 -12.95 -5.45
C GLY A 60 -11.69 -13.77 -6.07
N SER A 61 -12.06 -14.91 -5.50
CA SER A 61 -13.16 -15.75 -5.99
C SER A 61 -14.53 -15.15 -5.69
N ASN A 62 -15.59 -15.89 -6.03
CA ASN A 62 -16.93 -15.66 -5.49
C ASN A 62 -17.63 -17.02 -5.39
N ILE A 63 -17.76 -17.54 -4.16
CA ILE A 63 -18.33 -18.88 -3.92
C ILE A 63 -19.83 -18.94 -4.26
N ILE A 64 -20.55 -17.81 -4.18
CA ILE A 64 -21.99 -17.73 -4.42
C ILE A 64 -22.29 -17.54 -5.91
N ARG A 65 -21.56 -16.66 -6.58
CA ARG A 65 -21.72 -16.36 -8.02
C ARG A 65 -20.35 -16.34 -8.70
N ARG A 66 -19.86 -17.50 -9.13
CA ARG A 66 -18.52 -17.69 -9.75
C ARG A 66 -18.14 -16.66 -10.82
N GLY A 67 -19.11 -16.25 -11.63
CA GLY A 67 -18.91 -15.26 -12.70
C GLY A 67 -18.79 -13.80 -12.24
N LYS A 68 -19.08 -13.49 -10.96
CA LYS A 68 -18.97 -12.16 -10.34
C LYS A 68 -17.88 -12.16 -9.26
N ASN A 69 -16.72 -12.62 -9.65
CA ASN A 69 -15.53 -12.65 -8.80
C ASN A 69 -14.77 -11.30 -8.85
N LEU A 70 -13.71 -11.18 -8.06
CA LEU A 70 -12.93 -9.95 -7.91
C LEU A 70 -11.67 -9.93 -8.78
N LYS A 71 -11.59 -10.79 -9.81
CA LYS A 71 -10.48 -10.77 -10.77
C LYS A 71 -10.66 -9.65 -11.78
N GLN A 72 -9.56 -9.11 -12.29
CA GLN A 72 -9.56 -7.91 -13.14
C GLN A 72 -10.51 -8.01 -14.33
N LYS A 73 -10.56 -9.17 -15.00
CA LYS A 73 -11.47 -9.43 -16.13
C LYS A 73 -12.95 -9.26 -15.75
N ALA A 74 -13.35 -9.77 -14.58
CA ALA A 74 -14.72 -9.66 -14.10
C ALA A 74 -15.04 -8.23 -13.68
N LEU A 75 -14.13 -7.57 -12.95
CA LEU A 75 -14.31 -6.18 -12.53
C LEU A 75 -14.53 -5.27 -13.76
N LYS A 76 -13.67 -5.34 -14.78
CA LYS A 76 -13.83 -4.61 -16.04
C LYS A 76 -15.16 -4.93 -16.74
N LYS A 77 -15.50 -6.22 -16.87
CA LYS A 77 -16.75 -6.67 -17.53
C LYS A 77 -18.00 -6.06 -16.90
N TYR A 78 -18.02 -5.92 -15.57
CA TYR A 78 -19.16 -5.38 -14.84
C TYR A 78 -19.01 -3.91 -14.44
N LYS A 79 -18.00 -3.20 -14.98
CA LYS A 79 -17.71 -1.78 -14.67
C LYS A 79 -17.47 -1.53 -13.18
N MET A 80 -16.80 -2.48 -12.52
CA MET A 80 -16.43 -2.46 -11.10
C MET A 80 -14.93 -2.25 -10.91
N ASP A 81 -14.24 -1.71 -11.90
CA ASP A 81 -12.81 -1.44 -11.94
C ASP A 81 -12.46 -0.02 -11.47
N SER A 82 -13.20 0.51 -10.49
CA SER A 82 -12.92 1.81 -9.86
C SER A 82 -13.25 1.78 -8.37
N ILE A 83 -12.49 2.56 -7.59
CA ILE A 83 -12.69 2.67 -6.14
C ILE A 83 -14.11 3.14 -5.85
N ALA A 84 -14.61 4.14 -6.59
CA ALA A 84 -15.96 4.67 -6.41
C ALA A 84 -17.06 3.61 -6.61
N ASN A 85 -16.95 2.79 -7.66
CA ASN A 85 -17.96 1.78 -7.94
C ASN A 85 -17.92 0.64 -6.92
N ILE A 86 -16.72 0.18 -6.53
CA ILE A 86 -16.58 -0.86 -5.49
C ILE A 86 -17.05 -0.31 -4.14
N SER A 87 -16.66 0.92 -3.76
CA SER A 87 -17.06 1.54 -2.51
C SER A 87 -18.58 1.65 -2.41
N ASN A 88 -19.24 2.14 -3.47
CA ASN A 88 -20.70 2.19 -3.52
C ASN A 88 -21.34 0.79 -3.33
N LEU A 89 -20.81 -0.23 -4.00
CA LEU A 89 -21.31 -1.60 -3.85
C LEU A 89 -21.07 -2.15 -2.44
N VAL A 90 -19.91 -1.89 -1.83
CA VAL A 90 -19.61 -2.32 -0.46
C VAL A 90 -20.50 -1.59 0.55
N THR A 91 -20.72 -0.29 0.38
CA THR A 91 -21.63 0.51 1.21
C THR A 91 -23.05 -0.02 1.18
N ASN A 92 -23.60 -0.23 -0.02
CA ASN A 92 -25.04 -0.48 -0.21
C ASN A 92 -25.41 -1.94 -0.39
N GLY A 93 -24.46 -2.81 -0.72
CA GLY A 93 -24.71 -4.19 -1.10
C GLY A 93 -25.43 -4.32 -2.44
N LYS A 94 -25.63 -5.56 -2.90
CA LYS A 94 -26.45 -5.88 -4.08
C LYS A 94 -26.90 -7.33 -4.08
N GLY A 95 -28.21 -7.55 -3.99
CA GLY A 95 -28.77 -8.90 -3.94
C GLY A 95 -28.29 -9.63 -2.69
N ILE A 96 -27.56 -10.74 -2.88
CA ILE A 96 -27.06 -11.57 -1.77
C ILE A 96 -25.82 -10.95 -1.09
N MET A 97 -25.08 -10.07 -1.77
CA MET A 97 -23.96 -9.38 -1.15
C MET A 97 -24.50 -8.31 -0.18
N PRO A 98 -24.25 -8.40 1.14
CA PRO A 98 -24.73 -7.43 2.11
C PRO A 98 -24.04 -6.08 1.92
N GLY A 99 -24.68 -5.01 2.39
CA GLY A 99 -24.05 -3.70 2.57
C GLY A 99 -23.29 -3.64 3.89
N TYR A 100 -22.23 -2.84 3.94
CA TYR A 100 -21.31 -2.74 5.08
C TYR A 100 -21.28 -1.37 5.76
N LYS A 101 -22.12 -0.42 5.32
CA LYS A 101 -22.17 0.95 5.88
C LYS A 101 -22.41 1.02 7.39
N ASP A 102 -23.08 0.02 7.95
CA ASP A 102 -23.40 -0.06 9.39
C ASP A 102 -22.31 -0.81 10.19
N ARG A 103 -21.23 -1.27 9.52
CA ARG A 103 -20.17 -2.10 10.10
C ARG A 103 -18.76 -1.55 9.89
N LEU A 104 -18.56 -0.84 8.78
CA LEU A 104 -17.27 -0.27 8.38
C LEU A 104 -17.42 1.25 8.28
N SER A 105 -16.37 1.96 8.68
CA SER A 105 -16.29 3.40 8.40
C SER A 105 -16.16 3.66 6.89
N GLU A 106 -16.49 4.87 6.46
CA GLU A 106 -16.34 5.27 5.05
C GLU A 106 -14.89 5.08 4.58
N GLN A 107 -13.91 5.43 5.41
CA GLN A 107 -12.49 5.23 5.08
C GLN A 107 -12.15 3.75 4.92
N GLN A 108 -12.63 2.86 5.81
CA GLN A 108 -12.41 1.42 5.67
C GLN A 108 -13.02 0.85 4.39
N ILE A 109 -14.17 1.38 3.95
CA ILE A 109 -14.81 1.01 2.69
C ILE A 109 -13.98 1.46 1.49
N ILE A 110 -13.44 2.68 1.52
CA ILE A 110 -12.55 3.19 0.47
C ILE A 110 -11.27 2.36 0.41
N ASP A 111 -10.65 2.11 1.56
CA ASP A 111 -9.38 1.39 1.68
C ASP A 111 -9.52 -0.07 1.21
N VAL A 112 -10.58 -0.78 1.63
CA VAL A 112 -10.83 -2.15 1.17
C VAL A 112 -11.15 -2.19 -0.33
N SER A 113 -11.78 -1.14 -0.86
CA SER A 113 -12.05 -1.03 -2.30
C SER A 113 -10.76 -0.85 -3.11
N ALA A 114 -9.83 -0.01 -2.62
CA ALA A 114 -8.51 0.14 -3.21
C ALA A 114 -7.70 -1.16 -3.13
N TYR A 115 -7.74 -1.84 -1.98
CA TYR A 115 -7.10 -3.15 -1.79
C TYR A 115 -7.61 -4.21 -2.77
N VAL A 116 -8.92 -4.27 -3.02
CA VAL A 116 -9.49 -5.20 -4.00
C VAL A 116 -8.95 -4.93 -5.41
N LEU A 117 -8.80 -3.66 -5.80
CA LEU A 117 -8.23 -3.31 -7.11
C LEU A 117 -6.75 -3.67 -7.20
N SER A 118 -5.95 -3.33 -6.19
CA SER A 118 -4.52 -3.66 -6.20
C SER A 118 -4.30 -5.17 -6.27
N GLN A 119 -5.12 -5.96 -5.55
CA GLN A 119 -5.04 -7.41 -5.65
C GLN A 119 -5.53 -7.95 -6.98
N ALA A 120 -6.54 -7.33 -7.60
CA ALA A 120 -6.97 -7.71 -8.93
C ALA A 120 -5.90 -7.44 -9.99
N GLU A 121 -5.10 -6.38 -9.84
CA GLU A 121 -3.97 -6.04 -10.72
C GLU A 121 -2.82 -7.05 -10.61
N THR A 122 -2.61 -7.65 -9.43
CA THR A 122 -1.60 -8.71 -9.21
C THR A 122 -2.16 -10.13 -9.38
N ASP A 123 -3.35 -10.28 -9.97
CA ASP A 123 -4.05 -11.57 -10.12
C ASP A 123 -4.27 -12.32 -8.79
N TRP A 124 -4.37 -11.59 -7.68
CA TRP A 124 -4.50 -12.10 -6.31
C TRP A 124 -3.29 -12.96 -5.88
N LYS A 125 -2.10 -12.56 -6.33
CA LYS A 125 -0.80 -13.13 -5.95
C LYS A 125 0.05 -12.09 -5.23
#